data_AF-A0A966RIU4-F1
#
_entry.id   AF-A0A966RIU4-F1
#
_cell.length_a   1.000
_cell.length_b   1.000
_cell.length_c   1.000
_cell.angle_alpha   90.00
_cell.angle_beta   90.00
_cell.angle_gamma   90.00
#
_symmetry.space_group_name_H-M   'P 1'
#
loop_
_entity.id
_entity.type
_entity.pdbx_description
1 polymer ?
#
loop_
_entity_poly.entity_id
_entity_poly.type
_entity_poly.pdbx_seq_one_letter_code
_entity_poly.pdbx_strand_id
1 'polypeptide(L)' 'MAEKFNNKVLILGAGSVSQSVLPLLIEHLVDAKQITIMDQRDNRLRVKGALDKGATYIQDQIT' A
#
# COMPACT_ATOMS: atom_id res chain seq x y z
N MET A 1 18.08 -4.14 -13.77
CA MET A 1 17.03 -4.25 -12.73
C MET A 1 16.99 -2.92 -12.02
N ALA A 2 15.81 -2.33 -11.81
CA ALA A 2 15.72 -1.10 -11.02
C ALA A 2 16.21 -1.39 -9.59
N GLU A 3 16.94 -0.46 -8.98
CA GLU A 3 17.35 -0.61 -7.58
C GLU A 3 16.11 -0.69 -6.67
N LYS A 4 16.16 -1.57 -5.66
CA LYS A 4 15.09 -1.65 -4.67
C LYS A 4 15.01 -0.35 -3.86
N PHE A 5 13.80 0.17 -3.69
CA PHE A 5 13.56 1.37 -2.92
C PHE A 5 13.54 1.04 -1.43
N ASN A 6 14.44 1.67 -0.66
CA ASN A 6 14.68 1.33 0.76
C ASN A 6 13.92 2.22 1.76
N ASN A 7 13.20 3.25 1.30
CA ASN A 7 12.46 4.16 2.16
C ASN A 7 11.00 3.73 2.34
N LYS A 8 10.24 4.47 3.15
CA LYS A 8 8.81 4.21 3.36
C LYS A 8 7.97 4.75 2.20
N VAL A 9 6.84 4.09 1.94
CA VAL A 9 5.86 4.49 0.93
C VAL A 9 4.53 4.74 1.60
N LEU A 10 3.97 5.93 1.42
CA LEU A 10 2.62 6.29 1.84
C LEU A 10 1.69 6.29 0.62
N ILE A 11 0.63 5.49 0.67
CA ILE A 11 -0.41 5.44 -0.34
C ILE A 11 -1.69 6.04 0.25
N LEU A 12 -2.20 7.08 -0.40
CA LEU A 12 -3.44 7.75 -0.01
C LEU A 12 -4.59 7.20 -0.86
N GLY A 13 -5.48 6.47 -0.21
CA GLY A 13 -6.65 5.81 -0.80
C GLY A 13 -6.41 4.34 -1.18
N ALA A 14 -7.47 3.54 -1.03
CA ALA A 14 -7.54 2.13 -1.40
C ALA A 14 -8.55 1.88 -2.53
N GLY A 15 -8.57 2.77 -3.52
CA GLY A 15 -9.42 2.71 -4.71
C GLY A 15 -8.93 1.71 -5.77
N SER A 16 -9.52 1.73 -6.95
CA SER A 16 -9.18 0.82 -8.07
C SER A 16 -7.72 0.97 -8.51
N VAL A 17 -7.19 2.19 -8.55
CA VAL A 17 -5.80 2.45 -8.94
C VAL A 17 -4.82 1.82 -7.94
N SER A 18 -5.03 2.03 -6.64
CA SER A 18 -4.18 1.45 -5.60
C SER A 18 -4.19 -0.08 -5.63
N GLN A 19 -5.35 -0.70 -5.90
CA GLN A 19 -5.47 -2.16 -6.03
C GLN A 19 -4.62 -2.72 -7.17
N SER A 20 -4.53 -2.01 -8.30
CA SER A 20 -3.71 -2.44 -9.44
C SER A 20 -2.21 -2.18 -9.22
N VAL A 21 -1.84 -1.10 -8.53
CA VAL A 21 -0.44 -0.69 -8.36
C VAL A 21 0.26 -1.42 -7.21
N LEU A 22 -0.46 -1.69 -6.11
CA LEU A 22 0.12 -2.35 -4.92
C LEU A 22 0.84 -3.67 -5.22
N PRO A 23 0.27 -4.61 -6.02
CA PRO A 23 0.96 -5.84 -6.36
C PRO A 23 2.28 -5.59 -7.10
N LEU A 24 2.29 -4.67 -8.06
CA LEU A 24 3.45 -4.34 -8.88
C LEU A 24 4.57 -3.67 -8.05
N LEU A 25 4.21 -2.78 -7.12
CA LEU A 25 5.16 -2.17 -6.20
C LEU A 25 5.84 -3.22 -5.32
N ILE A 26 5.04 -4.14 -4.76
CA ILE A 26 5.53 -5.20 -3.87
C ILE A 26 6.39 -6.21 -4.64
N GLU A 27 6.06 -6.49 -5.90
CA GLU A 27 6.79 -7.46 -6.72
C GLU A 27 8.15 -6.93 -7.18
N HIS A 28 8.23 -5.64 -7.50
CA HIS A 28 9.39 -5.12 -8.25
C HIS A 28 10.21 -4.06 -7.52
N LEU A 29 9.66 -3.36 -6.52
CA LEU A 29 10.26 -2.11 -6.03
C LEU A 29 10.45 -2.04 -4.51
N VAL A 30 9.51 -2.56 -3.72
CA VAL A 30 9.51 -2.42 -2.24
C VAL A 30 9.05 -3.68 -1.52
N ASP A 31 9.44 -3.86 -0.27
CA ASP A 31 8.82 -4.83 0.62
C ASP A 31 7.47 -4.28 1.13
N ALA A 32 6.46 -5.14 1.28
CA ALA A 32 5.13 -4.72 1.73
C ALA A 32 5.15 -4.00 3.11
N LYS A 33 6.05 -4.39 4.01
CA LYS A 33 6.27 -3.73 5.32
C LYS A 33 6.66 -2.24 5.23
N GLN A 34 7.15 -1.79 4.08
CA GLN A 34 7.49 -0.38 3.84
C GLN A 34 6.27 0.46 3.46
N ILE A 35 5.14 -0.19 3.14
CA ILE A 35 3.93 0.46 2.64
C ILE A 35 2.99 0.74 3.80
N THR A 36 2.52 1.98 3.88
CA THR A 36 1.36 2.39 4.69
C THR A 36 0.26 2.88 3.75
N ILE A 37 -0.92 2.31 3.86
CA ILE A 37 -2.11 2.70 3.12
C ILE A 37 -3.01 3.49 4.06
N MET A 38 -3.35 4.72 3.71
CA MET A 38 -4.25 5.57 4.47
C MET A 38 -5.52 5.84 3.66
N ASP A 39 -6.69 5.60 4.23
CA ASP A 39 -7.98 5.94 3.59
C ASP A 39 -8.98 6.38 4.66
N GLN A 40 -9.86 7.30 4.31
CA GLN A 40 -10.92 7.77 5.19
C GLN A 40 -12.01 6.70 5.43
N ARG A 41 -12.20 5.76 4.49
CA ARG A 41 -13.19 4.67 4.57
C ARG A 41 -12.48 3.35 4.87
N ASP A 42 -13.18 2.44 5.56
CA ASP A 42 -12.65 1.07 5.72
C ASP A 42 -12.72 0.30 4.40
N ASN A 43 -11.59 0.26 3.70
CA ASN A 43 -11.40 -0.44 2.43
C ASN A 43 -10.37 -1.57 2.55
N ARG A 44 -10.08 -2.07 3.76
CA ARG A 44 -9.05 -3.10 4.00
C ARG A 44 -9.25 -4.34 3.13
N LEU A 45 -10.50 -4.74 2.90
CA LEU A 45 -10.85 -5.88 2.04
C LEU A 45 -10.33 -5.73 0.60
N ARG A 46 -10.29 -4.50 0.07
CA ARG A 46 -9.84 -4.21 -1.29
C ARG A 46 -8.33 -4.39 -1.45
N VAL A 47 -7.58 -4.19 -0.36
CA VAL A 47 -6.11 -4.26 -0.35
C VAL A 47 -5.60 -5.43 0.49
N LYS A 48 -6.44 -6.42 0.76
CA LYS A 48 -6.12 -7.57 1.63
C LYS A 48 -4.81 -8.25 1.25
N GLY A 49 -4.54 -8.42 -0.04
CA GLY A 49 -3.29 -9.04 -0.50
C GLY A 49 -2.02 -8.28 -0.13
N ALA A 50 -2.08 -6.95 0.02
CA ALA A 50 -0.95 -6.16 0.51
C ALA A 50 -0.84 -6.26 2.04
N LEU A 51 -1.98 -6.25 2.76
CA LEU A 51 -2.03 -6.37 4.22
C LEU A 51 -1.53 -7.74 4.69
N ASP A 52 -1.94 -8.82 4.02
CA ASP A 52 -1.49 -10.19 4.29
C ASP A 52 0.05 -10.31 4.13
N LYS A 53 0.67 -9.47 3.29
CA LYS A 53 2.12 -9.42 3.07
C LYS A 53 2.85 -8.50 4.06
N GLY A 54 2.14 -7.80 4.94
CA GLY A 54 2.71 -6.96 5.99
C GLY A 54 2.60 -5.45 5.77
N ALA A 55 1.84 -4.99 4.77
CA ALA A 55 1.53 -3.56 4.64
C ALA A 55 0.67 -3.07 5.81
N THR A 56 0.86 -1.82 6.21
CA THR A 56 0.08 -1.19 7.29
C THR A 56 -1.13 -0.46 6.71
N TYR A 57 -2.27 -0.49 7.40
CA TYR A 57 -3.47 0.26 7.04
C TYR A 57 -3.88 1.21 8.15
N ILE A 58 -4.08 2.48 7.80
CA ILE A 58 -4.56 3.52 8.70
C ILE A 58 -5.88 4.04 8.14
N GLN A 59 -6.93 4.04 8.97
CA GLN A 59 -8.19 4.67 8.60
C GLN A 59 -8.24 6.07 9.18
N ASP A 60 -8.02 7.09 8.36
CA ASP A 60 -7.88 8.48 8.80
C ASP A 60 -8.08 9.47 7.63
N GLN A 61 -8.21 10.76 7.94
CA GLN A 61 -8.41 11.85 6.97
C GLN A 61 -7.25 12.85 7.05
N ILE A 62 -6.77 13.32 5.90
CA ILE A 62 -5.84 14.45 5.87
C ILE A 62 -6.66 15.73 6.09
N THR A 63 -6.40 16.40 7.20
CA THR A 63 -6.99 17.70 7.58
C THR A 63 -6.14 18.86 7.14
#